data_AF-A0A2W4UML6-F1
#
_entry.id   AF-A0A2W4UML6-F1
#
_cell.length_a   1.000
_cell.length_b   1.000
_cell.length_c   1.000
_cell.angle_alpha   90.00
_cell.angle_beta   90.00
_cell.angle_gamma   90.00
#
_symmetry.space_group_name_H-M   'P 1'
#
loop_
_entity.id
_entity.type
_entity.pdbx_description
1 polymer ?
#
loop_
_entity_poly.entity_id
_entity_poly.type
_entity_poly.pdbx_seq_one_letter_code
_entity_poly.pdbx_strand_id
1 'polypeptide(L)'
;MSKRNAGLAGLLLLGIAGGAMVMAADKKVEVPAWLAPKIAGLPAAKREFLLSDKITNFAARHDLLFKRFVDKSPAEIEAYVDGMMQMTEDFKFKAGRDMGMIPLDTGDERFNAWKTKRPQSMNPKREPGPIYLDRYIGRWETGIKTFANAPVAITPEDLVAGKVDVAIVGAPLDMGSGYRGAKAGPAAMRATYGAGGIDMYTMVDPSDELNIVDYGDIAVDNMSTERTMSHVREEVAAIARTGAIPFIVGGDHSLEYSDVAGLADVHGKGSFGVVHFDSHYDAGKGGEHFITHGQPVYRAVKEGHVLGKNYIQVGLRGPWPGPEGFEWMRDNGVRYHAMPEVEKSGWNVVMERAVKEARDTGKKMYVSFDVDVLDPAFVTGTGTPVPGGLTMREAIPIVRRLCAETDIIGFEIVEVAPQLDVSYRTPLNANFIMHACLTGIAMRKKGLTQAHYLSDVTTEHGADTPAGKKRYKPEKVVKDVTKPI
;
A
#
# COMPACT_ATOMS: atom_id res chain seq x y z
N MET A 1 -11.57 -55.79 28.87
CA MET A 1 -12.97 -55.29 29.03
C MET A 1 -12.90 -53.82 29.44
N SER A 2 -13.82 -52.97 28.96
CA SER A 2 -13.89 -51.49 29.18
C SER A 2 -12.71 -50.69 28.57
N LYS A 3 -12.85 -50.00 27.42
CA LYS A 3 -13.35 -48.60 27.23
C LYS A 3 -12.50 -47.55 27.99
N ARG A 4 -11.96 -46.47 27.39
CA ARG A 4 -11.97 -45.94 26.00
C ARG A 4 -10.72 -45.02 25.79
N ASN A 5 -10.30 -44.79 24.54
CA ASN A 5 -9.08 -44.04 24.16
C ASN A 5 -9.28 -42.53 23.86
N ALA A 6 -8.14 -41.84 23.71
CA ALA A 6 -7.90 -40.40 23.50
C ALA A 6 -8.36 -39.76 22.15
N GLY A 7 -8.21 -38.42 22.06
CA GLY A 7 -8.37 -37.55 20.87
C GLY A 7 -8.91 -36.17 21.28
N LEU A 8 -8.15 -35.07 21.36
CA LEU A 8 -7.37 -34.25 20.39
C LEU A 8 -8.21 -33.22 19.58
N ALA A 9 -7.66 -32.00 19.51
CA ALA A 9 -8.17 -30.70 19.02
C ALA A 9 -8.89 -30.61 17.65
N GLY A 10 -9.62 -29.49 17.43
CA GLY A 10 -9.51 -28.73 16.18
C GLY A 10 -10.78 -28.10 15.56
N LEU A 11 -10.53 -27.06 14.74
CA LEU A 11 -11.37 -26.37 13.73
C LEU A 11 -12.52 -25.47 14.24
N LEU A 12 -12.51 -24.15 13.98
CA LEU A 12 -12.44 -23.30 12.75
C LEU A 12 -13.84 -22.86 12.29
N LEU A 13 -14.13 -21.56 12.44
CA LEU A 13 -15.29 -20.87 11.86
C LEU A 13 -14.81 -19.98 10.72
N LEU A 14 -15.16 -20.35 9.49
CA LEU A 14 -14.94 -19.56 8.28
C LEU A 14 -16.15 -18.66 8.01
N GLY A 15 -15.90 -17.38 7.76
CA GLY A 15 -16.86 -16.46 7.14
C GLY A 15 -16.35 -16.03 5.76
N ILE A 16 -17.22 -16.08 4.75
CA ILE A 16 -16.97 -15.52 3.40
C ILE A 16 -18.31 -15.05 2.83
N ALA A 17 -18.41 -13.79 2.40
CA ALA A 17 -19.36 -13.34 1.38
C ALA A 17 -18.99 -11.96 0.81
N GLY A 18 -19.02 -11.82 -0.51
CA GLY A 18 -18.98 -10.56 -1.24
C GLY A 18 -19.01 -10.81 -2.76
N GLY A 19 -19.76 -10.01 -3.53
CA GLY A 19 -19.70 -10.06 -5.00
C GLY A 19 -20.95 -9.60 -5.78
N ALA A 20 -20.71 -8.82 -6.84
CA ALA A 20 -21.48 -8.59 -8.09
C ALA A 20 -20.69 -7.56 -8.95
N MET A 21 -20.19 -7.75 -10.19
CA MET A 21 -20.40 -8.65 -11.34
C MET A 21 -21.43 -8.18 -12.40
N VAL A 22 -20.90 -7.59 -13.49
CA VAL A 22 -21.50 -7.21 -14.80
C VAL A 22 -20.33 -6.80 -15.72
N MET A 23 -20.16 -7.19 -16.99
CA MET A 23 -20.84 -8.16 -17.88
C MET A 23 -19.78 -8.81 -18.78
N ALA A 24 -19.84 -10.13 -18.96
CA ALA A 24 -19.11 -10.84 -20.02
C ALA A 24 -20.05 -11.17 -21.19
N ALA A 25 -19.51 -11.36 -22.40
CA ALA A 25 -20.31 -11.82 -23.54
C ALA A 25 -20.92 -13.21 -23.27
N ASP A 26 -22.20 -13.40 -23.59
CA ASP A 26 -23.06 -14.53 -23.21
C ASP A 26 -22.43 -15.93 -23.39
N LYS A 27 -21.69 -16.41 -22.38
CA LYS A 27 -21.53 -17.84 -22.15
C LYS A 27 -22.85 -18.37 -21.61
N LYS A 28 -23.74 -18.76 -22.53
CA LYS A 28 -25.02 -19.41 -22.19
C LYS A 28 -24.81 -20.47 -21.12
N VAL A 29 -25.40 -20.24 -19.95
CA VAL A 29 -25.32 -21.13 -18.81
C VAL A 29 -25.96 -22.47 -19.20
N GLU A 30 -25.16 -23.53 -19.23
CA GLU A 30 -25.66 -24.87 -19.53
C GLU A 30 -26.52 -25.39 -18.37
N VAL A 31 -27.83 -25.45 -18.60
CA VAL A 31 -28.79 -26.05 -17.66
C VAL A 31 -28.69 -27.57 -17.78
N PRO A 32 -28.39 -28.32 -16.70
CA PRO A 32 -28.36 -29.76 -16.73
C PRO A 32 -29.71 -30.36 -17.16
N ALA A 33 -29.68 -31.44 -17.95
CA ALA A 33 -30.89 -32.08 -18.47
C ALA A 33 -31.91 -32.50 -17.37
N TRP A 34 -31.43 -32.81 -16.16
CA TRP A 34 -32.29 -33.13 -15.02
C TRP A 34 -32.98 -31.90 -14.41
N LEU A 35 -32.37 -30.71 -14.54
CA LEU A 35 -32.90 -29.45 -13.98
C LEU A 35 -33.86 -28.77 -14.97
N ALA A 36 -33.60 -28.89 -16.27
CA ALA A 36 -34.42 -28.33 -17.34
C ALA A 36 -35.95 -28.55 -17.16
N PRO A 37 -36.47 -29.77 -16.92
CA PRO A 37 -37.90 -29.97 -16.70
C PRO A 37 -38.41 -29.35 -15.39
N LYS A 38 -37.57 -29.25 -14.36
CA LYS A 38 -37.96 -28.64 -13.07
C LYS A 38 -38.11 -27.12 -13.16
N ILE A 39 -37.34 -26.46 -14.04
CA ILE A 39 -37.40 -24.99 -14.23
C ILE A 39 -38.23 -24.56 -15.45
N ALA A 40 -38.72 -25.50 -16.25
CA ALA A 40 -39.52 -25.22 -17.46
C ALA A 40 -40.83 -24.47 -17.17
N GLY A 41 -41.38 -24.61 -15.95
CA GLY A 41 -42.56 -23.88 -15.48
C GLY A 41 -42.28 -22.48 -14.91
N LEU A 42 -41.01 -22.12 -14.64
CA LEU A 42 -40.69 -20.81 -14.05
C LEU A 42 -41.07 -19.66 -15.00
N PRO A 43 -41.66 -18.57 -14.49
CA PRO A 43 -41.81 -17.30 -15.22
C PRO A 43 -40.49 -16.82 -15.82
N ALA A 44 -40.57 -16.14 -16.98
CA ALA A 44 -39.40 -15.73 -17.75
C ALA A 44 -38.36 -14.95 -16.91
N ALA A 45 -38.79 -13.96 -16.11
CA ALA A 45 -37.91 -13.16 -15.26
C ALA A 45 -37.18 -13.99 -14.17
N LYS A 46 -37.85 -15.01 -13.59
CA LYS A 46 -37.22 -15.91 -12.61
C LYS A 46 -36.16 -16.80 -13.27
N ARG A 47 -36.44 -17.26 -14.49
CA ARG A 47 -35.50 -18.06 -15.29
C ARG A 47 -34.30 -17.24 -15.76
N GLU A 48 -34.53 -16.02 -16.21
CA GLU A 48 -33.49 -15.06 -16.59
C GLU A 48 -32.59 -14.75 -15.38
N PHE A 49 -33.16 -14.42 -14.23
CA PHE A 49 -32.41 -14.22 -12.99
C PHE A 49 -31.55 -15.43 -12.62
N LEU A 50 -32.12 -16.65 -12.66
CA LEU A 50 -31.43 -17.89 -12.32
C LEU A 50 -30.26 -18.25 -13.28
N LEU A 51 -30.26 -17.70 -14.49
CA LEU A 51 -29.20 -17.88 -15.49
C LEU A 51 -28.32 -16.63 -15.65
N SER A 52 -28.52 -15.62 -14.80
CA SER A 52 -27.76 -14.38 -14.82
C SER A 52 -26.59 -14.41 -13.85
N ASP A 53 -25.58 -13.59 -14.13
CA ASP A 53 -24.42 -13.36 -13.26
C ASP A 53 -24.79 -13.03 -11.80
N LYS A 54 -25.99 -12.49 -11.53
CA LYS A 54 -26.46 -12.15 -10.16
C LYS A 54 -26.54 -13.35 -9.21
N ILE A 55 -26.50 -14.60 -9.71
CA ILE A 55 -26.45 -15.77 -8.83
C ILE A 55 -25.13 -15.87 -8.05
N THR A 56 -24.07 -15.18 -8.45
CA THR A 56 -22.76 -15.24 -7.75
C THR A 56 -22.86 -14.76 -6.31
N ASN A 57 -23.82 -13.88 -6.02
CA ASN A 57 -24.15 -13.41 -4.68
C ASN A 57 -24.61 -14.55 -3.73
N PHE A 58 -25.05 -15.70 -4.29
CA PHE A 58 -25.64 -16.81 -3.54
C PHE A 58 -24.85 -18.13 -3.68
N ALA A 59 -24.09 -18.29 -4.78
CA ALA A 59 -23.18 -19.41 -4.99
C ALA A 59 -22.10 -19.02 -6.01
N ALA A 60 -20.83 -19.37 -5.74
CA ALA A 60 -19.69 -18.99 -6.58
C ALA A 60 -19.80 -19.36 -8.08
N ARG A 61 -20.65 -20.35 -8.44
CA ARG A 61 -20.98 -20.71 -9.82
C ARG A 61 -22.39 -21.31 -9.94
N HIS A 62 -22.96 -21.22 -11.14
CA HIS A 62 -24.26 -21.81 -11.49
C HIS A 62 -24.35 -23.31 -11.16
N ASP A 63 -23.32 -24.13 -11.43
CA ASP A 63 -23.34 -25.57 -11.14
C ASP A 63 -23.44 -25.89 -9.64
N LEU A 64 -22.85 -25.04 -8.79
CA LEU A 64 -22.92 -25.17 -7.34
C LEU A 64 -24.30 -24.77 -6.79
N LEU A 65 -24.94 -23.76 -7.40
CA LEU A 65 -26.34 -23.44 -7.11
C LEU A 65 -27.25 -24.59 -7.55
N PHE A 66 -27.08 -25.10 -8.78
CA PHE A 66 -27.89 -26.20 -9.31
C PHE A 66 -27.77 -27.47 -8.46
N LYS A 67 -26.60 -27.78 -7.88
CA LYS A 67 -26.47 -28.88 -6.90
C LYS A 67 -27.42 -28.75 -5.70
N ARG A 68 -27.81 -27.54 -5.28
CA ARG A 68 -28.80 -27.31 -4.21
C ARG A 68 -30.24 -27.64 -4.63
N PHE A 69 -30.50 -27.88 -5.91
CA PHE A 69 -31.82 -28.15 -6.50
C PHE A 69 -32.04 -29.64 -6.86
N VAL A 70 -31.04 -30.50 -6.64
CA VAL A 70 -31.09 -31.93 -7.02
C VAL A 70 -32.31 -32.62 -6.39
N ASP A 71 -32.50 -32.45 -5.09
CA ASP A 71 -33.60 -33.08 -4.34
C ASP A 71 -34.86 -32.20 -4.23
N LYS A 72 -34.86 -31.00 -4.81
CA LYS A 72 -35.97 -30.03 -4.72
C LYS A 72 -37.03 -30.26 -5.80
N SER A 73 -38.29 -30.08 -5.43
CA SER A 73 -39.42 -29.98 -6.36
C SER A 73 -39.40 -28.65 -7.15
N PRO A 74 -40.14 -28.55 -8.28
CA PRO A 74 -40.26 -27.29 -9.02
C PRO A 74 -40.71 -26.11 -8.16
N ALA A 75 -41.68 -26.32 -7.25
CA ALA A 75 -42.21 -25.28 -6.37
C ALA A 75 -41.18 -24.80 -5.34
N GLU A 76 -40.36 -25.71 -4.78
CA GLU A 76 -39.27 -25.32 -3.88
C GLU A 76 -38.15 -24.57 -4.61
N ILE A 77 -37.88 -24.90 -5.88
CA ILE A 77 -36.92 -24.17 -6.71
C ILE A 77 -37.45 -22.77 -7.02
N GLU A 78 -38.74 -22.64 -7.35
CA GLU A 78 -39.38 -21.34 -7.57
C GLU A 78 -39.30 -20.45 -6.31
N ALA A 79 -39.69 -20.98 -5.14
CA ALA A 79 -39.59 -20.26 -3.88
C ALA A 79 -38.14 -19.89 -3.51
N TYR A 80 -37.16 -20.73 -3.86
CA TYR A 80 -35.74 -20.41 -3.67
C TYR A 80 -35.29 -19.27 -4.59
N VAL A 81 -35.76 -19.22 -5.85
CA VAL A 81 -35.49 -18.11 -6.77
C VAL A 81 -36.17 -16.83 -6.30
N ASP A 82 -37.41 -16.88 -5.81
CA ASP A 82 -38.09 -15.74 -5.20
C ASP A 82 -37.32 -15.20 -3.99
N GLY A 83 -36.81 -16.08 -3.13
CA GLY A 83 -35.94 -15.70 -2.00
C GLY A 83 -34.67 -14.98 -2.46
N MET A 84 -33.96 -15.52 -3.46
CA MET A 84 -32.77 -14.85 -4.02
C MET A 84 -33.09 -13.50 -4.68
N MET A 85 -34.21 -13.40 -5.41
CA MET A 85 -34.63 -12.14 -6.02
C MET A 85 -35.00 -11.09 -4.96
N GLN A 86 -35.74 -11.48 -3.93
CA GLN A 86 -36.08 -10.61 -2.80
C GLN A 86 -34.82 -10.14 -2.05
N MET A 87 -33.89 -11.05 -1.74
CA MET A 87 -32.59 -10.68 -1.15
C MET A 87 -31.81 -9.70 -2.05
N THR A 88 -31.86 -9.89 -3.37
CA THR A 88 -31.21 -8.97 -4.33
C THR A 88 -31.82 -7.57 -4.32
N GLU A 89 -33.14 -7.45 -4.10
CA GLU A 89 -33.80 -6.14 -3.90
C GLU A 89 -33.53 -5.54 -2.52
N ASP A 90 -33.36 -6.36 -1.49
CA ASP A 90 -33.06 -5.90 -0.12
C ASP A 90 -31.62 -5.44 0.11
N PHE A 91 -30.68 -5.97 -0.68
CA PHE A 91 -29.30 -5.47 -0.78
C PHE A 91 -29.21 -4.05 -1.38
N LYS A 92 -30.23 -3.58 -2.10
CA LYS A 92 -30.21 -2.24 -2.69
C LYS A 92 -30.38 -1.18 -1.61
N PHE A 93 -29.66 -0.08 -1.79
CA PHE A 93 -29.82 1.14 -1.03
C PHE A 93 -31.26 1.69 -1.15
N LYS A 94 -31.90 1.93 0.00
CA LYS A 94 -33.25 2.51 0.13
C LYS A 94 -33.12 3.82 0.91
N ALA A 95 -33.22 4.96 0.24
CA ALA A 95 -32.90 6.28 0.81
C ALA A 95 -33.65 6.63 2.12
N GLY A 96 -34.87 6.14 2.32
CA GLY A 96 -35.64 6.35 3.57
C GLY A 96 -35.28 5.39 4.73
N ARG A 97 -34.36 4.45 4.52
CA ARG A 97 -33.89 3.45 5.50
C ARG A 97 -32.37 3.56 5.74
N ASP A 98 -31.62 3.76 4.66
CA ASP A 98 -30.16 3.53 4.61
C ASP A 98 -29.32 4.81 4.53
N MET A 99 -29.94 5.99 4.46
CA MET A 99 -29.21 7.25 4.60
C MET A 99 -28.69 7.43 6.02
N GLY A 100 -27.56 8.12 6.18
CA GLY A 100 -27.07 8.57 7.48
C GLY A 100 -28.17 9.34 8.22
N MET A 101 -28.62 8.80 9.35
CA MET A 101 -29.81 9.26 10.07
C MET A 101 -29.66 10.69 10.62
N ILE A 102 -28.42 11.15 10.78
CA ILE A 102 -28.05 12.47 11.30
C ILE A 102 -26.99 13.06 10.34
N PRO A 103 -27.24 14.23 9.71
CA PRO A 103 -26.22 14.93 8.94
C PRO A 103 -25.14 15.50 9.87
N LEU A 104 -23.96 15.82 9.34
CA LEU A 104 -22.95 16.51 10.13
C LEU A 104 -23.47 17.89 10.60
N ASP A 105 -23.14 18.28 11.82
CA ASP A 105 -23.50 19.58 12.37
C ASP A 105 -22.68 20.70 11.71
N THR A 106 -23.21 21.23 10.60
CA THR A 106 -22.64 22.37 9.88
C THR A 106 -22.80 23.70 10.63
N GLY A 107 -23.46 23.72 11.79
CA GLY A 107 -23.59 24.87 12.67
C GLY A 107 -22.50 25.00 13.75
N ASP A 108 -21.71 23.95 14.03
CA ASP A 108 -20.59 24.05 15.00
C ASP A 108 -19.50 24.97 14.42
N GLU A 109 -19.24 26.09 15.10
CA GLU A 109 -18.18 27.05 14.77
C GLU A 109 -16.78 26.39 14.68
N ARG A 110 -16.60 25.22 15.30
CA ARG A 110 -15.37 24.42 15.29
C ARG A 110 -15.39 23.27 14.28
N PHE A 111 -16.37 23.21 13.36
CA PHE A 111 -16.52 22.13 12.38
C PHE A 111 -15.19 21.69 11.73
N ASN A 112 -14.37 22.65 11.27
CA ASN A 112 -13.07 22.40 10.64
C ASN A 112 -11.85 22.61 11.57
N ALA A 113 -12.04 22.73 12.89
CA ALA A 113 -10.96 23.04 13.83
C ALA A 113 -9.83 22.00 13.83
N TRP A 114 -10.15 20.72 13.59
CA TRP A 114 -9.17 19.63 13.52
C TRP A 114 -8.12 19.80 12.40
N LYS A 115 -8.48 20.43 11.27
CA LYS A 115 -7.56 20.75 10.16
C LYS A 115 -7.17 22.22 10.06
N THR A 116 -7.59 23.05 11.01
CA THR A 116 -7.28 24.49 10.97
C THR A 116 -5.84 24.70 11.43
N LYS A 117 -4.95 25.02 10.50
CA LYS A 117 -3.54 25.31 10.80
C LYS A 117 -3.42 26.49 11.75
N ARG A 118 -2.56 26.36 12.76
CA ARG A 118 -2.24 27.45 13.70
C ARG A 118 -1.58 28.60 12.93
N PRO A 119 -2.12 29.84 12.97
CA PRO A 119 -1.51 30.97 12.27
C PRO A 119 -0.10 31.26 12.77
N GLN A 120 0.83 31.58 11.86
CA GLN A 120 2.23 31.87 12.21
C GLN A 120 2.38 33.09 13.13
N SER A 121 1.42 34.01 13.13
CA SER A 121 1.33 35.13 14.08
C SER A 121 1.10 34.70 15.54
N MET A 122 0.66 33.47 15.78
CA MET A 122 0.51 32.88 17.12
C MET A 122 1.75 32.07 17.56
N ASN A 123 2.79 32.00 16.73
CA ASN A 123 4.04 31.30 17.04
C ASN A 123 5.15 32.31 17.38
N PRO A 124 6.15 31.94 18.18
CA PRO A 124 7.36 32.73 18.32
C PRO A 124 8.00 32.99 16.97
N LYS A 125 8.48 34.22 16.73
CA LYS A 125 9.21 34.53 15.49
C LYS A 125 10.49 33.71 15.43
N ARG A 126 10.69 33.03 14.30
CA ARG A 126 11.92 32.34 13.91
C ARG A 126 12.12 32.50 12.41
N GLU A 127 13.36 32.36 11.96
CA GLU A 127 13.64 32.18 10.53
C GLU A 127 13.07 30.84 10.04
N PRO A 128 12.57 30.75 8.81
CA PRO A 128 12.17 29.48 8.19
C PRO A 128 13.38 28.54 8.01
N GLY A 129 13.16 27.26 8.21
CA GLY A 129 14.15 26.20 7.99
C GLY A 129 13.99 25.01 8.96
N PRO A 130 14.67 23.87 8.70
CA PRO A 130 14.61 22.69 9.54
C PRO A 130 15.23 22.90 10.93
N ILE A 131 14.68 22.21 11.93
CA ILE A 131 15.02 22.32 13.35
C ILE A 131 15.58 20.98 13.84
N TYR A 132 16.84 20.95 14.25
CA TYR A 132 17.42 19.78 14.93
C TYR A 132 16.90 19.70 16.37
N LEU A 133 16.33 18.54 16.74
CA LEU A 133 15.82 18.27 18.09
C LEU A 133 16.83 17.52 18.98
N ASP A 134 18.00 17.17 18.44
CA ASP A 134 19.07 16.47 19.13
C ASP A 134 19.71 17.32 20.24
N ARG A 135 19.75 16.78 21.46
CA ARG A 135 20.59 17.31 22.56
C ARG A 135 21.97 16.64 22.62
N TYR A 136 22.08 15.40 22.14
CA TYR A 136 23.26 14.55 22.28
C TYR A 136 23.72 14.04 20.91
N ILE A 137 25.03 13.92 20.72
CA ILE A 137 25.62 13.51 19.43
C ILE A 137 25.47 11.98 19.21
N GLY A 138 25.27 11.19 20.26
CA GLY A 138 24.96 9.76 20.18
C GLY A 138 23.46 9.52 19.95
N ARG A 139 23.07 9.37 18.67
CA ARG A 139 21.69 9.63 18.22
C ARG A 139 20.69 8.49 18.37
N TRP A 140 21.13 7.25 18.31
CA TRP A 140 20.25 6.13 17.92
C TRP A 140 19.16 5.78 18.95
N GLU A 141 19.44 5.92 20.25
CA GLU A 141 18.54 5.42 21.31
C GLU A 141 17.82 6.53 22.09
N THR A 142 18.33 7.76 22.15
CA THR A 142 17.75 8.85 22.97
C THR A 142 17.17 9.99 22.11
N GLY A 143 16.68 11.07 22.73
CA GLY A 143 16.14 12.25 22.03
C GLY A 143 14.65 12.19 21.70
N ILE A 144 14.15 13.26 21.06
CA ILE A 144 12.79 13.29 20.49
C ILE A 144 12.82 12.47 19.19
N LYS A 145 11.93 11.49 19.06
CA LYS A 145 11.93 10.56 17.94
C LYS A 145 11.28 11.17 16.69
N THR A 146 12.06 11.23 15.62
CA THR A 146 11.66 11.67 14.28
C THR A 146 12.01 10.60 13.25
N PHE A 147 11.38 10.63 12.08
CA PHE A 147 11.71 9.71 10.99
C PHE A 147 13.19 9.83 10.61
N ALA A 148 13.89 8.69 10.52
CA ALA A 148 15.32 8.60 10.26
C ALA A 148 16.24 9.43 11.19
N ASN A 149 15.75 9.91 12.35
CA ASN A 149 16.40 10.95 13.17
C ASN A 149 16.67 12.26 12.41
N ALA A 150 15.83 12.59 11.42
CA ALA A 150 15.91 13.81 10.62
C ALA A 150 15.50 15.06 11.45
N PRO A 151 15.99 16.26 11.10
CA PRO A 151 15.47 17.51 11.65
C PRO A 151 14.00 17.72 11.28
N VAL A 152 13.29 18.51 12.07
CA VAL A 152 11.86 18.78 11.87
C VAL A 152 11.64 20.04 11.04
N ALA A 153 10.74 19.96 10.05
CA ALA A 153 10.13 21.12 9.40
C ALA A 153 8.64 21.21 9.77
N ILE A 154 8.06 22.41 9.79
CA ILE A 154 6.69 22.65 10.28
C ILE A 154 5.81 23.31 9.22
N THR A 155 6.40 24.09 8.31
CA THR A 155 5.66 24.83 7.28
C THR A 155 6.30 24.67 5.89
N PRO A 156 5.57 24.97 4.79
CA PRO A 156 6.15 24.93 3.43
C PRO A 156 7.34 25.87 3.27
N GLU A 157 7.37 27.00 4.00
CA GLU A 157 8.49 27.94 4.03
C GLU A 157 9.75 27.30 4.62
N ASP A 158 9.63 26.37 5.58
CA ASP A 158 10.78 25.61 6.09
C ASP A 158 11.35 24.66 5.04
N LEU A 159 10.47 24.02 4.25
CA LEU A 159 10.87 23.11 3.18
C LEU A 159 11.66 23.88 2.10
N VAL A 160 11.14 25.04 1.69
CA VAL A 160 11.80 25.92 0.71
C VAL A 160 13.12 26.48 1.24
N ALA A 161 13.15 27.01 2.48
CA ALA A 161 14.36 27.58 3.07
C ALA A 161 15.44 26.53 3.34
N GLY A 162 15.04 25.33 3.79
CA GLY A 162 15.91 24.18 3.97
C GLY A 162 16.38 23.52 2.67
N LYS A 163 15.81 23.90 1.51
CA LYS A 163 16.01 23.22 0.22
C LYS A 163 15.80 21.70 0.35
N VAL A 164 14.71 21.32 1.01
CA VAL A 164 14.40 19.94 1.36
C VAL A 164 14.23 19.11 0.10
N ASP A 165 14.98 18.00 0.02
CA ASP A 165 14.83 17.01 -1.05
C ASP A 165 13.64 16.07 -0.74
N VAL A 166 13.49 15.66 0.53
CA VAL A 166 12.47 14.69 0.97
C VAL A 166 11.84 15.15 2.29
N ALA A 167 10.50 15.26 2.30
CA ALA A 167 9.72 15.56 3.49
C ALA A 167 8.93 14.31 3.92
N ILE A 168 9.37 13.66 4.99
CA ILE A 168 8.72 12.47 5.54
C ILE A 168 7.57 12.89 6.45
N VAL A 169 6.35 12.48 6.15
CA VAL A 169 5.12 12.94 6.82
C VAL A 169 4.23 11.76 7.17
N GLY A 170 3.66 11.73 8.37
CA GLY A 170 2.68 10.70 8.76
C GLY A 170 1.27 11.03 8.28
N ALA A 171 0.49 10.02 7.89
CA ALA A 171 -0.92 10.14 7.54
C ALA A 171 -1.76 9.13 8.36
N PRO A 172 -2.10 9.41 9.63
CA PRO A 172 -2.65 8.42 10.56
C PRO A 172 -4.16 8.10 10.36
N LEU A 173 -4.58 7.71 9.15
CA LEU A 173 -5.95 7.31 8.81
C LEU A 173 -6.11 5.78 8.82
N ASP A 174 -7.02 5.20 9.62
CA ASP A 174 -7.24 3.73 9.70
C ASP A 174 -8.71 3.29 9.50
N MET A 175 -9.43 4.03 8.66
CA MET A 175 -10.88 3.96 8.54
C MET A 175 -11.37 3.42 7.20
N GLY A 176 -10.50 3.32 6.21
CA GLY A 176 -10.76 2.72 4.91
C GLY A 176 -10.61 1.19 4.88
N SER A 177 -9.82 0.60 5.79
CA SER A 177 -9.60 -0.86 5.83
C SER A 177 -10.62 -1.65 6.64
N GLY A 178 -11.36 -1.00 7.55
CA GLY A 178 -12.16 -1.67 8.58
C GLY A 178 -11.33 -2.33 9.69
N TYR A 179 -10.05 -2.62 9.43
CA TYR A 179 -9.06 -3.12 10.40
C TYR A 179 -8.34 -1.95 11.09
N ARG A 180 -8.84 -1.58 12.29
CA ARG A 180 -8.26 -0.48 13.08
C ARG A 180 -6.83 -0.80 13.52
N GLY A 181 -5.93 0.17 13.39
CA GLY A 181 -4.52 -0.02 13.72
C GLY A 181 -3.53 0.87 12.99
N ALA A 182 -3.66 0.97 11.67
CA ALA A 182 -2.61 1.50 10.80
C ALA A 182 -2.23 2.96 11.10
N LYS A 183 -3.13 3.72 11.76
CA LYS A 183 -2.87 5.06 12.29
C LYS A 183 -1.75 5.15 13.32
N ALA A 184 -1.38 4.04 13.96
CA ALA A 184 -0.25 3.98 14.91
C ALA A 184 1.09 3.69 14.20
N GLY A 185 1.06 3.28 12.93
CA GLY A 185 2.24 3.04 12.10
C GLY A 185 3.26 4.19 12.07
N PRO A 186 2.86 5.46 11.83
CA PRO A 186 3.79 6.60 11.78
C PRO A 186 4.59 6.75 13.08
N ALA A 187 3.90 6.67 14.23
CA ALA A 187 4.52 6.80 15.54
C ALA A 187 5.46 5.62 15.86
N ALA A 188 5.07 4.39 15.50
CA ALA A 188 5.91 3.21 15.71
C ALA A 188 7.17 3.21 14.82
N MET A 189 7.06 3.67 13.57
CA MET A 189 8.20 3.80 12.66
C MET A 189 9.19 4.87 13.14
N ARG A 190 8.72 6.05 13.60
CA ARG A 190 9.60 7.04 14.28
C ARG A 190 10.32 6.47 15.50
N ALA A 191 9.63 5.64 16.28
CA ALA A 191 10.19 5.05 17.51
C ALA A 191 11.15 3.88 17.27
N THR A 192 11.15 3.29 16.06
CA THR A 192 11.95 2.11 15.70
C THR A 192 13.21 2.52 14.93
N TYR A 193 14.29 1.74 15.02
CA TYR A 193 15.52 2.00 14.25
C TYR A 193 15.37 1.54 12.78
N GLY A 194 16.40 1.81 11.96
CA GLY A 194 16.56 1.21 10.63
C GLY A 194 16.30 2.13 9.43
N ALA A 195 15.76 3.34 9.65
CA ALA A 195 15.41 4.28 8.58
C ALA A 195 16.59 5.16 8.09
N GLY A 196 17.63 5.36 8.91
CA GLY A 196 18.76 6.26 8.62
C GLY A 196 20.12 5.65 8.95
N GLY A 197 21.19 6.31 8.49
CA GLY A 197 22.57 5.82 8.51
C GLY A 197 23.05 5.34 7.14
N ILE A 198 24.26 4.80 7.07
CA ILE A 198 24.89 4.34 5.81
C ILE A 198 24.36 2.98 5.35
N ASP A 199 23.90 2.89 4.10
CA ASP A 199 23.60 1.60 3.47
C ASP A 199 24.89 0.85 3.17
N MET A 200 25.19 -0.16 3.98
CA MET A 200 26.40 -0.98 3.86
C MET A 200 26.56 -1.62 2.47
N TYR A 201 25.47 -1.89 1.74
CA TYR A 201 25.55 -2.50 0.41
C TYR A 201 26.07 -1.55 -0.67
N THR A 202 25.88 -0.24 -0.52
CA THR A 202 26.20 0.77 -1.55
C THR A 202 27.18 1.84 -1.07
N MET A 203 27.47 1.89 0.24
CA MET A 203 28.28 2.91 0.91
C MET A 203 27.76 4.35 0.68
N VAL A 204 26.44 4.48 0.63
CA VAL A 204 25.73 5.77 0.56
C VAL A 204 24.95 5.94 1.87
N ASP A 205 25.19 7.04 2.58
CA ASP A 205 24.28 7.52 3.64
C ASP A 205 23.29 8.51 2.99
N PRO A 206 21.97 8.27 3.04
CA PRO A 206 21.01 9.20 2.45
C PRO A 206 21.09 10.61 3.08
N SER A 207 21.46 10.70 4.36
CA SER A 207 21.47 11.93 5.15
C SER A 207 22.65 12.85 4.82
N ASP A 208 23.73 12.30 4.25
CA ASP A 208 24.88 13.08 3.76
C ASP A 208 24.61 13.68 2.36
N GLU A 209 23.64 13.14 1.62
CA GLU A 209 23.37 13.48 0.22
C GLU A 209 22.03 14.21 0.02
N LEU A 210 21.06 14.03 0.92
CA LEU A 210 19.70 14.55 0.84
C LEU A 210 19.37 15.42 2.07
N ASN A 211 18.77 16.58 1.83
CA ASN A 211 18.11 17.36 2.86
C ASN A 211 16.77 16.68 3.22
N ILE A 212 16.82 15.75 4.16
CA ILE A 212 15.66 14.99 4.66
C ILE A 212 15.10 15.70 5.90
N VAL A 213 13.77 15.79 6.01
CA VAL A 213 13.08 16.27 7.22
C VAL A 213 11.95 15.36 7.64
N ASP A 214 11.65 15.35 8.94
CA ASP A 214 10.35 14.93 9.46
C ASP A 214 9.41 16.15 9.43
N TYR A 215 8.27 16.00 8.77
CA TYR A 215 7.28 17.06 8.56
C TYR A 215 6.04 16.89 9.46
N GLY A 216 6.16 16.08 10.53
CA GLY A 216 5.07 15.80 11.46
C GLY A 216 4.02 14.88 10.85
N ASP A 217 2.78 15.02 11.31
CA ASP A 217 1.64 14.23 10.82
C ASP A 217 0.58 15.16 10.22
N ILE A 218 0.02 14.75 9.09
CA ILE A 218 -1.18 15.35 8.52
C ILE A 218 -2.34 15.14 9.49
N ALA A 219 -3.10 16.19 9.77
CA ALA A 219 -4.28 16.09 10.62
C ALA A 219 -5.35 15.21 9.96
N VAL A 220 -6.00 14.35 10.74
CA VAL A 220 -7.08 13.47 10.26
C VAL A 220 -8.37 13.69 11.05
N ASP A 221 -9.50 13.60 10.38
CA ASP A 221 -10.80 13.50 11.03
C ASP A 221 -11.01 12.03 11.43
N ASN A 222 -10.80 11.75 12.72
CA ASN A 222 -10.96 10.43 13.33
C ASN A 222 -12.41 9.87 13.25
N MET A 223 -13.36 10.63 12.71
CA MET A 223 -14.76 10.21 12.51
C MET A 223 -15.25 10.29 11.05
N SER A 224 -14.47 10.85 10.11
CA SER A 224 -14.78 10.77 8.67
C SER A 224 -13.55 10.59 7.77
N THR A 225 -13.56 9.47 7.04
CA THR A 225 -12.58 9.16 6.00
C THR A 225 -12.67 10.19 4.86
N GLU A 226 -13.89 10.54 4.45
CA GLU A 226 -14.18 11.48 3.36
C GLU A 226 -13.58 12.87 3.63
N ARG A 227 -13.74 13.38 4.86
CA ARG A 227 -13.19 14.67 5.29
C ARG A 227 -11.67 14.63 5.38
N THR A 228 -11.11 13.50 5.83
CA THR A 228 -9.65 13.30 5.90
C THR A 228 -9.01 13.28 4.53
N MET A 229 -9.54 12.48 3.59
CA MET A 229 -8.95 12.27 2.26
C MET A 229 -8.80 13.56 1.46
N SER A 230 -9.82 14.43 1.48
CA SER A 230 -9.71 15.76 0.88
C SER A 230 -8.55 16.58 1.44
N HIS A 231 -8.28 16.46 2.75
CA HIS A 231 -7.22 17.21 3.41
C HIS A 231 -5.83 16.59 3.18
N VAL A 232 -5.70 15.26 3.18
CA VAL A 232 -4.44 14.57 2.82
C VAL A 232 -3.99 15.00 1.42
N ARG A 233 -4.91 14.99 0.45
CA ARG A 233 -4.65 15.46 -0.92
C ARG A 233 -4.20 16.93 -0.97
N GLU A 234 -4.80 17.81 -0.16
CA GLU A 234 -4.41 19.22 -0.03
C GLU A 234 -2.95 19.35 0.47
N GLU A 235 -2.57 18.57 1.49
CA GLU A 235 -1.24 18.62 2.13
C GLU A 235 -0.14 17.97 1.27
N VAL A 236 -0.38 16.80 0.66
CA VAL A 236 0.57 16.19 -0.29
C VAL A 236 0.86 17.13 -1.46
N ALA A 237 -0.17 17.76 -2.00
CA ALA A 237 -0.01 18.78 -3.04
C ALA A 237 0.72 20.04 -2.51
N ALA A 238 0.56 20.40 -1.23
CA ALA A 238 1.29 21.53 -0.63
C ALA A 238 2.79 21.22 -0.49
N ILE A 239 3.16 20.01 -0.05
CA ILE A 239 4.56 19.55 0.02
C ILE A 239 5.18 19.54 -1.38
N ALA A 240 4.55 18.87 -2.35
CA ALA A 240 5.09 18.73 -3.71
C ALA A 240 5.29 20.09 -4.42
N ARG A 241 4.46 21.11 -4.15
CA ARG A 241 4.64 22.47 -4.67
C ARG A 241 5.93 23.17 -4.19
N THR A 242 6.52 22.74 -3.08
CA THR A 242 7.82 23.28 -2.61
C THR A 242 9.01 22.74 -3.41
N GLY A 243 8.82 21.66 -4.18
CA GLY A 243 9.87 20.91 -4.85
C GLY A 243 10.40 19.72 -4.05
N ALA A 244 10.06 19.61 -2.76
CA ALA A 244 10.36 18.43 -1.95
C ALA A 244 9.50 17.23 -2.37
N ILE A 245 10.07 16.03 -2.30
CA ILE A 245 9.36 14.75 -2.46
C ILE A 245 8.53 14.50 -1.19
N PRO A 246 7.18 14.45 -1.25
CA PRO A 246 6.37 13.92 -0.16
C PRO A 246 6.66 12.43 0.03
N PHE A 247 7.06 12.05 1.23
CA PHE A 247 7.28 10.67 1.64
C PHE A 247 6.27 10.35 2.76
N ILE A 248 5.15 9.75 2.39
CA ILE A 248 4.02 9.50 3.27
C ILE A 248 4.26 8.21 4.07
N VAL A 249 3.85 8.21 5.33
CA VAL A 249 3.99 7.07 6.23
C VAL A 249 2.67 6.79 6.94
N GLY A 250 2.29 5.52 6.93
CA GLY A 250 1.24 4.92 7.73
C GLY A 250 -0.17 5.29 7.30
N GLY A 251 -1.12 4.84 8.12
CA GLY A 251 -2.52 4.72 7.72
C GLY A 251 -2.79 3.51 6.83
N ASP A 252 -4.05 3.28 6.51
CA ASP A 252 -4.51 2.24 5.60
C ASP A 252 -4.38 2.66 4.13
N HIS A 253 -4.41 1.69 3.21
CA HIS A 253 -4.11 1.94 1.81
C HIS A 253 -5.11 2.83 1.07
N SER A 254 -6.22 3.26 1.70
CA SER A 254 -7.11 4.24 1.06
C SER A 254 -6.39 5.54 0.70
N LEU A 255 -5.32 5.87 1.42
CA LEU A 255 -4.47 7.05 1.23
C LEU A 255 -3.86 7.18 -0.17
N GLU A 256 -3.51 6.09 -0.86
CA GLU A 256 -2.88 6.13 -2.19
C GLU A 256 -3.67 7.03 -3.16
N TYR A 257 -5.00 6.94 -3.12
CA TYR A 257 -5.86 7.80 -3.96
C TYR A 257 -5.64 9.29 -3.70
N SER A 258 -5.53 9.70 -2.44
CA SER A 258 -5.31 11.10 -2.04
C SER A 258 -3.92 11.57 -2.42
N ASP A 259 -2.92 10.73 -2.23
CA ASP A 259 -1.51 11.03 -2.51
C ASP A 259 -1.27 11.16 -4.01
N VAL A 260 -1.69 10.16 -4.79
CA VAL A 260 -1.65 10.15 -6.25
C VAL A 260 -2.48 11.31 -6.82
N ALA A 261 -3.64 11.61 -6.24
CA ALA A 261 -4.43 12.76 -6.67
C ALA A 261 -3.76 14.10 -6.35
N GLY A 262 -3.10 14.23 -5.19
CA GLY A 262 -2.37 15.42 -4.77
C GLY A 262 -1.16 15.69 -5.65
N LEU A 263 -0.38 14.66 -5.98
CA LEU A 263 0.71 14.73 -6.97
C LEU A 263 0.19 15.09 -8.36
N ALA A 264 -0.96 14.55 -8.78
CA ALA A 264 -1.59 14.90 -10.06
C ALA A 264 -2.11 16.35 -10.11
N ASP A 265 -2.47 16.96 -8.98
CA ASP A 265 -2.84 18.38 -8.90
C ASP A 265 -1.64 19.34 -9.04
N VAL A 266 -0.40 18.82 -8.93
CA VAL A 266 0.85 19.60 -9.07
C VAL A 266 1.56 19.29 -10.39
N HIS A 267 1.68 18.02 -10.75
CA HIS A 267 2.39 17.56 -11.96
C HIS A 267 1.47 17.36 -13.18
N GLY A 268 0.15 17.39 -12.99
CA GLY A 268 -0.85 17.12 -14.02
C GLY A 268 -1.23 15.64 -14.12
N LYS A 269 -2.52 15.38 -14.39
CA LYS A 269 -3.08 14.03 -14.56
C LYS A 269 -2.36 13.22 -15.64
N GLY A 270 -1.99 11.98 -15.31
CA GLY A 270 -1.31 11.04 -16.22
C GLY A 270 0.14 11.39 -16.58
N SER A 271 0.74 12.42 -15.97
CA SER A 271 2.11 12.86 -16.24
C SER A 271 3.17 11.88 -15.73
N PHE A 272 2.93 11.24 -14.59
CA PHE A 272 3.80 10.25 -13.94
C PHE A 272 3.27 8.80 -14.07
N GLY A 273 4.03 7.84 -13.54
CA GLY A 273 3.62 6.45 -13.33
C GLY A 273 3.66 6.03 -11.86
N VAL A 274 3.07 4.88 -11.54
CA VAL A 274 3.08 4.30 -10.20
C VAL A 274 3.71 2.90 -10.26
N VAL A 275 4.55 2.58 -9.27
CA VAL A 275 4.81 1.18 -8.90
C VAL A 275 4.18 0.93 -7.54
N HIS A 276 3.34 -0.10 -7.47
CA HIS A 276 2.52 -0.45 -6.31
C HIS A 276 2.93 -1.85 -5.84
N PHE A 277 3.54 -1.92 -4.66
CA PHE A 277 3.93 -3.17 -4.03
C PHE A 277 2.85 -3.56 -3.03
N ASP A 278 2.13 -4.65 -3.31
CA ASP A 278 0.95 -5.06 -2.53
C ASP A 278 0.65 -6.55 -2.76
N SER A 279 0.05 -7.22 -1.79
CA SER A 279 -0.55 -8.54 -1.98
C SER A 279 -1.93 -8.47 -2.65
N HIS A 280 -2.65 -7.36 -2.49
CA HIS A 280 -3.93 -7.04 -3.09
C HIS A 280 -3.77 -6.17 -4.34
N TYR A 281 -4.84 -6.09 -5.14
CA TYR A 281 -4.82 -5.35 -6.41
C TYR A 281 -5.61 -4.03 -6.35
N ASP A 282 -6.34 -3.81 -5.26
CA ASP A 282 -6.92 -2.54 -4.81
C ASP A 282 -7.73 -1.73 -5.84
N ALA A 283 -8.21 -2.46 -6.85
CA ALA A 283 -9.19 -2.02 -7.82
C ALA A 283 -10.53 -2.75 -7.66
N GLY A 284 -10.96 -2.89 -6.41
CA GLY A 284 -12.32 -3.29 -6.04
C GLY A 284 -13.38 -2.33 -6.60
N LYS A 285 -14.59 -2.83 -6.79
CA LYS A 285 -15.70 -2.09 -7.41
C LYS A 285 -17.01 -2.48 -6.72
N GLY A 286 -17.95 -1.53 -6.66
CA GLY A 286 -19.33 -1.84 -6.28
C GLY A 286 -19.57 -2.11 -4.79
N GLY A 287 -18.63 -1.73 -3.92
CA GLY A 287 -18.86 -1.69 -2.48
C GLY A 287 -19.81 -0.56 -2.08
N GLU A 288 -20.42 -0.69 -0.90
CA GLU A 288 -21.30 0.29 -0.27
C GLU A 288 -20.56 1.57 0.15
N HIS A 289 -19.28 1.46 0.48
CA HIS A 289 -18.38 2.58 0.70
C HIS A 289 -17.57 2.89 -0.55
N PHE A 290 -17.43 4.18 -0.85
CA PHE A 290 -16.60 4.67 -1.95
C PHE A 290 -15.14 4.91 -1.56
N ILE A 291 -14.82 5.02 -0.28
CA ILE A 291 -13.44 5.19 0.17
C ILE A 291 -13.13 4.02 1.10
N THR A 292 -12.35 3.08 0.58
CA THR A 292 -11.85 1.89 1.29
C THR A 292 -10.43 1.62 0.85
N HIS A 293 -9.67 0.87 1.63
CA HIS A 293 -8.31 0.50 1.26
C HIS A 293 -8.25 -0.34 -0.02
N GLY A 294 -9.21 -1.24 -0.28
CA GLY A 294 -9.27 -2.03 -1.52
C GLY A 294 -9.86 -1.33 -2.78
N GLN A 295 -9.86 0.01 -2.85
CA GLN A 295 -10.41 0.79 -3.99
C GLN A 295 -9.51 1.91 -4.61
N PRO A 296 -8.35 2.34 -4.09
CA PRO A 296 -7.63 3.52 -4.57
C PRO A 296 -7.15 3.35 -6.00
N VAL A 297 -6.63 2.18 -6.38
CA VAL A 297 -6.15 1.87 -7.74
C VAL A 297 -7.27 2.02 -8.76
N TYR A 298 -8.47 1.51 -8.46
CA TYR A 298 -9.64 1.69 -9.33
C TYR A 298 -9.96 3.16 -9.55
N ARG A 299 -9.88 3.99 -8.50
CA ARG A 299 -10.17 5.43 -8.59
C ARG A 299 -9.08 6.20 -9.32
N ALA A 300 -7.82 6.00 -8.95
CA ALA A 300 -6.67 6.68 -9.53
C ALA A 300 -6.62 6.48 -11.05
N VAL A 301 -6.92 5.26 -11.53
CA VAL A 301 -7.02 4.92 -12.95
C VAL A 301 -8.31 5.47 -13.58
N LYS A 302 -9.49 5.23 -12.99
CA LYS A 302 -10.79 5.64 -13.56
C LYS A 302 -10.92 7.16 -13.70
N GLU A 303 -10.45 7.90 -12.71
CA GLU A 303 -10.48 9.37 -12.70
C GLU A 303 -9.28 9.97 -13.45
N GLY A 304 -8.41 9.12 -14.02
CA GLY A 304 -7.30 9.50 -14.89
C GLY A 304 -6.16 10.23 -14.17
N HIS A 305 -6.07 10.15 -12.84
CA HIS A 305 -4.92 10.69 -12.09
C HIS A 305 -3.63 10.03 -12.55
N VAL A 306 -3.66 8.71 -12.77
CA VAL A 306 -2.61 7.93 -13.43
C VAL A 306 -3.23 7.12 -14.57
N LEU A 307 -2.52 7.00 -15.70
CA LEU A 307 -2.94 6.13 -16.80
C LEU A 307 -2.51 4.70 -16.49
N GLY A 308 -3.40 3.71 -16.62
CA GLY A 308 -3.08 2.31 -16.27
C GLY A 308 -1.83 1.77 -16.97
N LYS A 309 -1.55 2.18 -18.21
CA LYS A 309 -0.29 1.84 -18.92
C LYS A 309 1.02 2.32 -18.27
N ASN A 310 0.93 3.21 -17.27
CA ASN A 310 2.04 3.68 -16.43
C ASN A 310 1.93 3.15 -14.98
N TYR A 311 0.98 2.26 -14.69
CA TYR A 311 0.70 1.71 -13.37
C TYR A 311 1.15 0.24 -13.35
N ILE A 312 2.02 -0.12 -12.40
CA ILE A 312 2.66 -1.44 -12.31
C ILE A 312 2.45 -2.00 -10.90
N GLN A 313 1.72 -3.10 -10.77
CA GLN A 313 1.53 -3.81 -9.50
C GLN A 313 2.54 -4.95 -9.33
N VAL A 314 3.05 -5.15 -8.12
CA VAL A 314 4.05 -6.18 -7.80
C VAL A 314 3.68 -6.87 -6.48
N GLY A 315 3.50 -8.18 -6.53
CA GLY A 315 3.30 -9.03 -5.35
C GLY A 315 1.89 -9.62 -5.18
N LEU A 316 0.98 -9.35 -6.13
CA LEU A 316 -0.42 -9.80 -6.10
C LEU A 316 -0.55 -11.30 -5.82
N ARG A 317 -1.36 -11.67 -4.82
CA ARG A 317 -1.59 -13.06 -4.39
C ARG A 317 -2.86 -13.18 -3.55
N GLY A 318 -3.19 -14.40 -3.11
CA GLY A 318 -4.35 -14.66 -2.26
C GLY A 318 -5.60 -15.10 -3.04
N PRO A 319 -6.79 -15.06 -2.39
CA PRO A 319 -8.02 -15.65 -2.94
C PRO A 319 -8.78 -14.76 -3.94
N TRP A 320 -8.33 -13.52 -4.15
CA TRP A 320 -9.01 -12.49 -4.95
C TRP A 320 -7.92 -11.56 -5.55
N PRO A 321 -8.06 -11.04 -6.79
CA PRO A 321 -9.24 -11.05 -7.65
C PRO A 321 -9.54 -12.39 -8.33
N GLY A 322 -10.78 -12.53 -8.81
CA GLY A 322 -11.10 -13.50 -9.86
C GLY A 322 -10.60 -13.05 -11.24
N PRO A 323 -10.86 -13.83 -12.30
CA PRO A 323 -10.48 -13.51 -13.67
C PRO A 323 -10.88 -12.08 -14.11
N GLU A 324 -12.04 -11.60 -13.66
CA GLU A 324 -12.62 -10.29 -13.98
C GLU A 324 -11.79 -9.10 -13.45
N GLY A 325 -11.05 -9.26 -12.35
CA GLY A 325 -10.11 -8.24 -11.87
C GLY A 325 -8.87 -8.15 -12.77
N PHE A 326 -8.32 -9.30 -13.17
CA PHE A 326 -7.21 -9.36 -14.12
C PHE A 326 -7.61 -8.92 -15.54
N GLU A 327 -8.85 -9.18 -15.96
CA GLU A 327 -9.41 -8.64 -17.21
C GLU A 327 -9.48 -7.11 -17.14
N TRP A 328 -10.06 -6.55 -16.08
CA TRP A 328 -10.11 -5.10 -15.89
C TRP A 328 -8.73 -4.45 -15.89
N MET A 329 -7.73 -5.05 -15.23
CA MET A 329 -6.35 -4.53 -15.25
C MET A 329 -5.83 -4.45 -16.69
N ARG A 330 -5.94 -5.54 -17.46
CA ARG A 330 -5.51 -5.58 -18.87
C ARG A 330 -6.26 -4.57 -19.75
N ASP A 331 -7.58 -4.48 -19.59
CA ASP A 331 -8.43 -3.58 -20.39
C ASP A 331 -8.12 -2.09 -20.13
N ASN A 332 -7.63 -1.77 -18.93
CA ASN A 332 -7.19 -0.41 -18.56
C ASN A 332 -5.67 -0.21 -18.75
N GLY A 333 -4.95 -1.24 -19.22
CA GLY A 333 -3.52 -1.23 -19.46
C GLY A 333 -2.63 -1.34 -18.21
N VAL A 334 -3.22 -1.59 -17.04
CA VAL A 334 -2.49 -1.83 -15.78
C VAL A 334 -1.63 -3.08 -15.92
N ARG A 335 -0.34 -2.94 -15.60
CA ARG A 335 0.63 -4.05 -15.61
C ARG A 335 0.69 -4.65 -14.21
N TYR A 336 0.91 -5.96 -14.13
CA TYR A 336 0.96 -6.66 -12.85
C TYR A 336 1.97 -7.81 -12.87
N HIS A 337 2.63 -8.02 -11.73
CA HIS A 337 3.57 -9.07 -11.45
C HIS A 337 3.11 -9.81 -10.19
N ALA A 338 2.19 -10.76 -10.39
CA ALA A 338 1.63 -11.59 -9.31
C ALA A 338 2.64 -12.66 -8.84
N MET A 339 2.52 -13.15 -7.61
CA MET A 339 3.42 -14.20 -7.11
C MET A 339 3.45 -15.51 -7.93
N PRO A 340 2.37 -15.95 -8.59
CA PRO A 340 2.44 -17.05 -9.55
C PRO A 340 3.40 -16.81 -10.74
N GLU A 341 3.71 -15.54 -11.07
CA GLU A 341 4.78 -15.22 -12.02
C GLU A 341 6.16 -15.44 -11.40
N VAL A 342 6.35 -15.02 -10.14
CA VAL A 342 7.58 -15.23 -9.36
C VAL A 342 7.87 -16.72 -9.17
N GLU A 343 6.86 -17.53 -8.85
CA GLU A 343 6.98 -19.00 -8.77
C GLU A 343 7.40 -19.61 -10.12
N LYS A 344 6.84 -19.11 -11.23
CA LYS A 344 7.07 -19.65 -12.58
C LYS A 344 8.40 -19.24 -13.19
N SER A 345 8.85 -18.01 -12.95
CA SER A 345 9.98 -17.37 -13.66
C SER A 345 11.15 -16.98 -12.75
N GLY A 346 10.97 -17.05 -11.43
CA GLY A 346 11.95 -16.65 -10.43
C GLY A 346 11.98 -15.14 -10.19
N TRP A 347 12.17 -14.75 -8.93
CA TRP A 347 12.17 -13.34 -8.49
C TRP A 347 13.03 -12.42 -9.35
N ASN A 348 14.27 -12.82 -9.65
CA ASN A 348 15.22 -11.97 -10.39
C ASN A 348 14.71 -11.56 -11.78
N VAL A 349 13.97 -12.44 -12.46
CA VAL A 349 13.40 -12.16 -13.80
C VAL A 349 12.21 -11.19 -13.69
N VAL A 350 11.38 -11.35 -12.67
CA VAL A 350 10.21 -10.51 -12.42
C VAL A 350 10.64 -9.12 -11.96
N MET A 351 11.60 -9.01 -11.03
CA MET A 351 12.20 -7.75 -10.60
C MET A 351 12.78 -6.96 -11.77
N GLU A 352 13.60 -7.60 -12.63
CA GLU A 352 14.21 -6.92 -13.76
C GLU A 352 13.15 -6.42 -14.76
N ARG A 353 12.07 -7.19 -14.94
CA ARG A 353 10.93 -6.75 -15.75
C ARG A 353 10.24 -5.54 -15.13
N ALA A 354 9.87 -5.58 -13.85
CA ALA A 354 9.19 -4.48 -13.16
C ALA A 354 10.00 -3.17 -13.21
N VAL A 355 11.30 -3.23 -12.91
CA VAL A 355 12.20 -2.06 -12.96
C VAL A 355 12.36 -1.54 -14.39
N LYS A 356 12.55 -2.43 -15.38
CA LYS A 356 12.60 -2.03 -16.79
C LYS A 356 11.30 -1.39 -17.25
N GLU A 357 10.16 -1.97 -16.87
CA GLU A 357 8.83 -1.47 -17.23
C GLU A 357 8.55 -0.08 -16.66
N ALA A 358 9.00 0.21 -15.43
CA ALA A 358 8.95 1.53 -14.82
C ALA A 358 9.84 2.54 -15.57
N ARG A 359 11.09 2.17 -15.87
CA ARG A 359 12.05 3.02 -16.62
C ARG A 359 11.57 3.33 -18.04
N ASP A 360 11.04 2.34 -18.75
CA ASP A 360 10.59 2.45 -20.15
C ASP A 360 9.40 3.40 -20.33
N THR A 361 8.69 3.77 -19.24
CA THR A 361 7.68 4.84 -19.31
C THR A 361 8.27 6.20 -19.70
N GLY A 362 9.56 6.42 -19.42
CA GLY A 362 10.22 7.72 -19.53
C GLY A 362 9.66 8.78 -18.55
N LYS A 363 8.87 8.35 -17.56
CA LYS A 363 8.16 9.23 -16.63
C LYS A 363 8.84 9.30 -15.27
N LYS A 364 8.44 10.32 -14.52
CA LYS A 364 8.61 10.34 -13.07
C LYS A 364 7.72 9.28 -12.42
N MET A 365 8.12 8.78 -11.26
CA MET A 365 7.44 7.68 -10.57
C MET A 365 7.00 8.09 -9.17
N TYR A 366 5.78 7.70 -8.83
CA TYR A 366 5.34 7.51 -7.46
C TYR A 366 5.55 6.03 -7.09
N VAL A 367 5.91 5.75 -5.85
CA VAL A 367 6.03 4.37 -5.35
C VAL A 367 5.12 4.20 -4.14
N SER A 368 4.17 3.29 -4.27
CA SER A 368 3.31 2.87 -3.18
C SER A 368 3.79 1.53 -2.66
N PHE A 369 3.95 1.41 -1.35
CA PHE A 369 4.42 0.20 -0.69
C PHE A 369 3.50 -0.20 0.45
N ASP A 370 2.56 -1.11 0.18
CA ASP A 370 1.87 -1.83 1.24
C ASP A 370 2.84 -2.80 1.90
N VAL A 371 2.91 -2.79 3.24
CA VAL A 371 3.77 -3.74 3.95
C VAL A 371 3.25 -5.18 3.89
N ASP A 372 1.98 -5.41 3.57
CA ASP A 372 1.39 -6.72 3.35
C ASP A 372 1.89 -7.41 2.07
N VAL A 373 2.59 -6.70 1.16
CA VAL A 373 3.35 -7.32 0.07
C VAL A 373 4.40 -8.30 0.58
N LEU A 374 4.94 -8.05 1.77
CA LEU A 374 5.93 -8.88 2.44
C LEU A 374 5.26 -10.12 3.04
N ASP A 375 6.00 -11.23 3.13
CA ASP A 375 5.44 -12.42 3.77
C ASP A 375 5.13 -12.16 5.27
N PRO A 376 4.04 -12.70 5.84
CA PRO A 376 3.71 -12.56 7.26
C PRO A 376 4.80 -13.08 8.21
N ALA A 377 5.74 -13.90 7.73
CA ALA A 377 6.96 -14.24 8.46
C ALA A 377 7.87 -13.03 8.74
N PHE A 378 7.73 -11.92 8.02
CA PHE A 378 8.44 -10.63 8.21
C PHE A 378 7.52 -9.51 8.69
N VAL A 379 6.27 -9.46 8.19
CA VAL A 379 5.27 -8.44 8.55
C VAL A 379 4.06 -9.09 9.21
N THR A 380 4.09 -9.16 10.53
CA THR A 380 2.99 -9.66 11.37
C THR A 380 1.92 -8.60 11.61
N GLY A 381 2.30 -7.32 11.59
CA GLY A 381 1.46 -6.18 11.94
C GLY A 381 0.84 -5.49 10.73
N THR A 382 -0.07 -6.15 10.02
CA THR A 382 -0.91 -5.56 8.96
C THR A 382 -2.35 -6.07 9.09
N GLY A 383 -3.33 -5.33 8.54
CA GLY A 383 -4.74 -5.70 8.59
C GLY A 383 -5.08 -6.97 7.78
N THR A 384 -4.44 -7.15 6.61
CA THR A 384 -4.79 -8.17 5.61
C THR A 384 -3.62 -9.08 5.22
N PRO A 385 -2.94 -9.76 6.17
CA PRO A 385 -1.72 -10.52 5.87
C PRO A 385 -1.98 -11.73 4.95
N VAL A 386 -1.30 -11.80 3.79
CA VAL A 386 -1.39 -12.93 2.85
C VAL A 386 -0.07 -13.72 2.80
N PRO A 387 -0.03 -15.03 3.11
CA PRO A 387 1.18 -15.85 2.99
C PRO A 387 1.72 -16.00 1.57
N GLY A 388 3.01 -16.33 1.43
CA GLY A 388 3.70 -16.46 0.14
C GLY A 388 4.17 -15.11 -0.41
N GLY A 389 4.51 -14.17 0.47
CA GLY A 389 4.91 -12.81 0.11
C GLY A 389 6.40 -12.62 -0.16
N LEU A 390 6.81 -11.38 -0.41
CA LEU A 390 8.22 -11.04 -0.60
C LEU A 390 9.00 -11.21 0.70
N THR A 391 10.24 -11.69 0.60
CA THR A 391 11.20 -11.61 1.70
C THR A 391 11.87 -10.24 1.74
N MET A 392 12.40 -9.84 2.91
CA MET A 392 13.20 -8.60 3.01
C MET A 392 14.45 -8.60 2.11
N ARG A 393 14.97 -9.79 1.75
CA ARG A 393 16.10 -9.92 0.81
C ARG A 393 15.71 -9.61 -0.64
N GLU A 394 14.42 -9.57 -0.94
CA GLU A 394 13.87 -9.28 -2.27
C GLU A 394 13.37 -7.83 -2.33
N ALA A 395 12.62 -7.40 -1.30
CA ALA A 395 12.03 -6.07 -1.22
C ALA A 395 13.05 -4.92 -1.09
N ILE A 396 14.08 -5.04 -0.24
CA ILE A 396 15.11 -3.99 -0.08
C ILE A 396 15.83 -3.69 -1.41
N PRO A 397 16.41 -4.68 -2.14
CA PRO A 397 17.11 -4.37 -3.37
C PRO A 397 16.19 -3.87 -4.50
N ILE A 398 14.95 -4.35 -4.63
CA ILE A 398 14.06 -3.83 -5.69
C ILE A 398 13.63 -2.39 -5.42
N VAL A 399 13.31 -2.02 -4.17
CA VAL A 399 12.94 -0.63 -3.81
C VAL A 399 14.14 0.30 -4.01
N ARG A 400 15.34 -0.09 -3.56
CA ARG A 400 16.57 0.70 -3.79
C ARG A 400 16.88 0.86 -5.28
N ARG A 401 16.79 -0.22 -6.07
CA ARG A 401 16.98 -0.16 -7.54
C ARG A 401 15.97 0.76 -8.20
N LEU A 402 14.68 0.61 -7.90
CA LEU A 402 13.62 1.42 -8.48
C LEU A 402 13.86 2.91 -8.22
N CYS A 403 14.21 3.28 -6.99
CA CYS A 403 14.43 4.66 -6.59
C CYS A 403 15.75 5.25 -7.11
N ALA A 404 16.76 4.42 -7.40
CA ALA A 404 17.99 4.84 -8.08
C ALA A 404 17.77 5.02 -9.60
N GLU A 405 17.12 4.05 -10.23
CA GLU A 405 17.02 3.95 -11.68
C GLU A 405 15.90 4.83 -12.28
N THR A 406 14.89 5.23 -11.50
CA THR A 406 13.77 6.10 -11.92
C THR A 406 13.72 7.45 -11.16
N ASP A 407 12.99 8.44 -11.69
CA ASP A 407 12.88 9.78 -11.10
C ASP A 407 11.70 9.86 -10.11
N ILE A 408 11.96 9.72 -8.81
CA ILE A 408 10.91 9.67 -7.77
C ILE A 408 10.32 11.06 -7.50
N ILE A 409 8.99 11.16 -7.45
CA ILE A 409 8.24 12.38 -7.06
C ILE A 409 7.40 12.21 -5.80
N GLY A 410 7.27 10.98 -5.30
CA GLY A 410 6.61 10.68 -4.04
C GLY A 410 6.76 9.22 -3.69
N PHE A 411 6.63 8.91 -2.41
CA PHE A 411 6.67 7.55 -1.88
C PHE A 411 5.62 7.45 -0.77
N GLU A 412 4.95 6.30 -0.62
CA GLU A 412 4.21 5.99 0.61
C GLU A 412 4.58 4.60 1.15
N ILE A 413 4.41 4.42 2.45
CA ILE A 413 4.43 3.10 3.10
C ILE A 413 3.26 2.97 4.08
N VAL A 414 2.35 2.05 3.81
CA VAL A 414 1.02 1.97 4.44
C VAL A 414 0.79 0.62 5.15
N GLU A 415 -0.37 0.45 5.78
CA GLU A 415 -0.85 -0.73 6.52
C GLU A 415 0.04 -1.25 7.67
N VAL A 416 1.04 -0.46 8.09
CA VAL A 416 1.81 -0.73 9.32
C VAL A 416 0.88 -0.59 10.53
N ALA A 417 0.47 -1.72 11.10
CA ALA A 417 -0.44 -1.87 12.23
C ALA A 417 0.29 -2.45 13.47
N PRO A 418 0.98 -1.63 14.28
CA PRO A 418 1.90 -2.10 15.33
C PRO A 418 1.23 -2.91 16.43
N GLN A 419 -0.06 -2.72 16.68
CA GLN A 419 -0.82 -3.45 17.70
C GLN A 419 -1.13 -4.91 17.30
N LEU A 420 -0.94 -5.27 16.03
CA LEU A 420 -0.97 -6.66 15.55
C LEU A 420 0.43 -7.30 15.53
N ASP A 421 1.49 -6.50 15.61
CA ASP A 421 2.85 -6.99 15.80
C ASP A 421 3.14 -7.22 17.30
N VAL A 422 3.15 -8.48 17.71
CA VAL A 422 3.57 -8.89 19.07
C VAL A 422 5.07 -8.66 19.37
N SER A 423 5.79 -8.04 18.45
CA SER A 423 7.21 -7.73 18.52
C SER A 423 7.49 -6.27 18.10
N TYR A 424 8.48 -6.04 17.24
CA TYR A 424 8.78 -4.75 16.60
C TYR A 424 9.21 -4.94 15.13
N ARG A 425 9.02 -6.15 14.59
CA ARG A 425 9.56 -6.59 13.29
C ARG A 425 8.91 -5.86 12.13
N THR A 426 7.65 -5.48 12.25
CA THR A 426 6.88 -4.78 11.22
C THR A 426 7.36 -3.34 11.03
N PRO A 427 7.36 -2.45 12.06
CA PRO A 427 7.92 -1.11 11.91
C PRO A 427 9.43 -1.14 11.62
N LEU A 428 10.18 -2.15 12.08
CA LEU A 428 11.58 -2.36 11.71
C LEU A 428 11.74 -2.60 10.21
N ASN A 429 11.01 -3.56 9.66
CA ASN A 429 11.09 -3.92 8.25
C ASN A 429 10.61 -2.77 7.37
N ALA A 430 9.53 -2.09 7.75
CA ALA A 430 9.06 -0.88 7.10
C ALA A 430 10.13 0.24 7.07
N ASN A 431 10.85 0.45 8.18
CA ASN A 431 11.97 1.39 8.23
C ASN A 431 13.13 1.00 7.29
N PHE A 432 13.43 -0.30 7.14
CA PHE A 432 14.43 -0.75 6.17
C PHE A 432 13.98 -0.57 4.70
N ILE A 433 12.68 -0.60 4.41
CA ILE A 433 12.14 -0.23 3.09
C ILE A 433 12.26 1.29 2.87
N MET A 434 11.91 2.11 3.87
CA MET A 434 12.13 3.56 3.83
C MET A 434 13.60 3.90 3.56
N HIS A 435 14.52 3.27 4.30
CA HIS A 435 15.96 3.43 4.11
C HIS A 435 16.42 3.01 2.70
N ALA A 436 15.89 1.91 2.16
CA ALA A 436 16.19 1.48 0.80
C ALA A 436 15.74 2.50 -0.26
N CYS A 437 14.55 3.11 -0.10
CA CYS A 437 14.08 4.18 -0.97
C CYS A 437 14.97 5.42 -0.89
N LEU A 438 15.20 5.94 0.32
CA LEU A 438 16.05 7.11 0.56
C LEU A 438 17.46 6.91 -0.01
N THR A 439 18.03 5.72 0.16
CA THR A 439 19.32 5.33 -0.43
C THR A 439 19.27 5.33 -1.95
N GLY A 440 18.20 4.83 -2.57
CA GLY A 440 18.03 4.88 -4.02
C GLY A 440 17.97 6.32 -4.56
N ILE A 441 17.21 7.20 -3.90
CA ILE A 441 17.12 8.63 -4.26
C ILE A 441 18.51 9.29 -4.14
N ALA A 442 19.23 9.02 -3.05
CA ALA A 442 20.61 9.51 -2.84
C ALA A 442 21.59 8.97 -3.90
N MET A 443 21.55 7.67 -4.20
CA MET A 443 22.31 7.04 -5.28
C MET A 443 22.06 7.74 -6.62
N ARG A 444 20.79 8.03 -6.96
CA ARG A 444 20.42 8.75 -8.19
C ARG A 444 21.05 10.14 -8.23
N LYS A 445 20.98 10.89 -7.13
CA LYS A 445 21.60 12.23 -7.00
C LYS A 445 23.12 12.19 -7.20
N LYS A 446 23.78 11.10 -6.79
CA LYS A 446 25.20 10.80 -7.04
C LYS A 446 25.51 10.22 -8.43
N GLY A 447 24.50 9.94 -9.27
CA GLY A 447 24.66 9.30 -10.57
C GLY A 447 24.90 7.78 -10.53
N LEU A 448 24.68 7.12 -9.39
CA LEU A 448 24.85 5.67 -9.19
C LEU A 448 23.60 4.90 -9.63
N THR A 449 23.25 5.01 -10.92
CA THR A 449 22.01 4.45 -11.50
C THR A 449 22.21 3.16 -12.29
N GLN A 450 23.37 2.52 -12.19
CA GLN A 450 23.65 1.23 -12.81
C GLN A 450 22.85 0.12 -12.12
N ALA A 451 22.25 -0.77 -12.93
CA ALA A 451 21.48 -1.90 -12.45
C ALA A 451 22.30 -2.76 -11.48
N HIS A 452 21.69 -3.14 -10.36
CA HIS A 452 22.32 -3.92 -9.29
C HIS A 452 23.60 -3.31 -8.69
N TYR A 453 23.73 -1.99 -8.60
CA TYR A 453 24.88 -1.39 -7.92
C TYR A 453 25.06 -1.95 -6.50
N LEU A 454 26.30 -2.35 -6.22
CA LEU A 454 26.85 -2.65 -4.90
C LEU A 454 28.23 -2.01 -4.82
N SER A 455 28.66 -1.64 -3.62
CA SER A 455 29.99 -1.06 -3.41
C SER A 455 31.06 -2.16 -3.39
N ASP A 456 32.12 -1.96 -4.18
CA ASP A 456 33.35 -2.77 -4.15
C ASP A 456 33.89 -2.96 -2.71
N VAL A 457 33.68 -1.97 -1.83
CA VAL A 457 34.10 -2.00 -0.42
C VAL A 457 33.49 -3.19 0.35
N THR A 458 32.32 -3.67 -0.07
CA THR A 458 31.56 -4.73 0.60
C THR A 458 31.34 -5.98 -0.22
N THR A 459 31.56 -5.94 -1.55
CA THR A 459 31.60 -7.14 -2.38
C THR A 459 33.01 -7.73 -2.44
N GLU A 460 34.05 -6.90 -2.44
CA GLU A 460 35.45 -7.33 -2.54
C GLU A 460 36.16 -7.16 -1.20
N HIS A 461 36.50 -8.27 -0.52
CA HIS A 461 37.25 -8.25 0.74
C HIS A 461 38.76 -7.95 0.53
N GLY A 462 39.08 -6.86 -0.18
CA GLY A 462 40.44 -6.49 -0.56
C GLY A 462 41.17 -7.51 -1.45
N ALA A 463 40.42 -8.43 -2.08
CA ALA A 463 40.96 -9.44 -2.98
C ALA A 463 41.47 -8.82 -4.29
N ASP A 464 42.46 -9.45 -4.91
CA ASP A 464 42.95 -9.05 -6.22
C ASP A 464 41.89 -9.45 -7.30
N THR A 465 41.09 -8.48 -7.75
CA THR A 465 40.09 -8.69 -8.80
C THR A 465 40.73 -8.99 -10.16
N PRO A 466 40.02 -9.59 -11.13
CA PRO A 466 40.49 -9.72 -12.52
C PRO A 466 40.80 -8.38 -13.19
N ALA A 467 40.23 -7.28 -12.70
CA ALA A 467 40.48 -5.91 -13.17
C ALA A 467 41.67 -5.21 -12.45
N GLY A 468 42.34 -5.90 -11.53
CA GLY A 468 43.56 -5.44 -10.87
C GLY A 468 43.49 -5.38 -9.34
N LYS A 469 44.64 -5.07 -8.74
CA LYS A 469 44.87 -5.06 -7.29
C LYS A 469 44.28 -3.82 -6.61
N LYS A 470 43.00 -3.85 -6.24
CA LYS A 470 42.40 -2.88 -5.30
C LYS A 470 42.74 -3.23 -3.84
N ARG A 471 44.04 -3.33 -3.51
CA ARG A 471 44.45 -3.43 -2.11
C ARG A 471 44.09 -2.14 -1.38
N TYR A 472 43.24 -2.25 -0.36
CA TYR A 472 43.13 -1.24 0.69
C TYR A 472 44.52 -0.94 1.23
N LYS A 473 44.98 0.31 1.15
CA LYS A 473 46.25 0.75 1.76
C LYS A 473 45.96 1.16 3.21
N PRO A 474 46.44 0.43 4.23
CA PRO A 474 46.24 0.80 5.63
C PRO A 474 47.24 1.88 6.07
N GLU A 475 47.31 2.99 5.34
CA GLU A 475 48.12 4.15 5.72
C GLU A 475 47.25 5.11 6.55
N LYS A 476 47.49 5.11 7.87
CA LYS A 476 46.75 5.78 8.96
C LYS A 476 45.47 5.03 9.40
N VAL A 477 45.58 4.17 10.42
CA VAL A 477 45.23 4.48 11.83
C VAL A 477 45.74 3.33 12.72
N VAL A 478 46.93 3.53 13.31
CA VAL A 478 47.24 3.03 14.66
C VAL A 478 48.02 4.15 15.35
N LYS A 479 47.31 5.08 15.98
CA LYS A 479 47.92 5.99 16.96
C LYS A 479 47.55 5.50 18.35
N ASP A 480 48.47 4.71 18.89
CA ASP A 480 48.82 4.69 20.31
C ASP A 480 47.72 4.24 21.30
N VAL A 481 47.57 2.92 21.45
CA VAL A 481 46.66 2.26 22.42
C VAL A 481 47.35 2.13 23.80
N THR A 482 48.08 3.16 24.25
CA THR A 482 48.86 3.12 25.51
C THR A 482 48.29 3.98 26.64
N LYS A 483 47.14 4.63 26.44
CA LYS A 483 46.41 5.29 27.54
C LYS A 483 45.46 4.30 28.23
N PRO A 484 45.56 4.11 29.56
CA PRO A 484 44.61 3.30 30.30
C PRO A 484 43.21 3.93 30.31
N ILE A 485 42.21 3.06 30.46
CA ILE A 485 40.77 3.33 30.39
C ILE A 485 40.31 4.19 31.58
#